data_AF-A0A2M7AIG1-F1
#
_entry.id   AF-A0A2M7AIG1-F1
#
_cell.length_a   1.000
_cell.length_b   1.000
_cell.length_c   1.000
_cell.angle_alpha   90.00
_cell.angle_beta   90.00
_cell.angle_gamma   90.00
#
_symmetry.space_group_name_H-M   'P 1'
#
loop_
_entity.id
_entity.type
_entity.pdbx_description
1 polymer ?
#
loop_
_entity_poly.entity_id
_entity_poly.type
_entity_poly.pdbx_seq_one_letter_code
_entity_poly.pdbx_strand_id
1 'polypeptide(L)' 'MKSLDYKILRDLGRVSTVGIMLFVCTVIGYIIGNFLDKVFHTQPYLMIIFVTLGVIAGFLE' A
#
# COMPACT_ATOMS: atom_id res chain seq x y z
N MET A 1 -10.86 -32.95 -11.07
CA MET A 1 -11.20 -31.56 -11.47
C MET A 1 -11.41 -30.63 -10.27
N LYS A 2 -12.03 -31.06 -9.16
CA LYS A 2 -12.21 -30.23 -7.94
C LYS A 2 -10.91 -29.68 -7.31
N SER A 3 -9.79 -30.40 -7.36
CA SER A 3 -8.55 -30.01 -6.67
C SER A 3 -7.84 -28.77 -7.24
N LEU A 4 -8.17 -28.35 -8.46
CA LEU A 4 -7.57 -27.20 -9.12
C LEU A 4 -8.20 -25.88 -8.64
N ASP A 5 -9.53 -25.86 -8.45
CA ASP A 5 -10.29 -24.69 -8.01
C ASP A 5 -9.84 -24.20 -6.62
N TYR A 6 -9.59 -25.09 -5.67
CA TYR A 6 -9.13 -24.70 -4.33
C TYR A 6 -7.73 -24.09 -4.33
N LYS A 7 -6.85 -24.53 -5.25
CA LYS A 7 -5.52 -23.94 -5.41
C LYS A 7 -5.62 -22.54 -6.01
N ILE A 8 -6.41 -22.38 -7.07
CA ILE A 8 -6.62 -21.08 -7.73
C ILE A 8 -7.27 -20.08 -6.76
N LEU A 9 -8.26 -20.49 -5.97
CA LEU A 9 -8.85 -19.63 -4.93
C LEU A 9 -7.83 -19.23 -3.85
N ARG A 10 -6.92 -20.12 -3.49
CA ARG A 10 -5.86 -19.83 -2.49
C ARG A 10 -4.80 -18.89 -3.04
N ASP A 11 -4.42 -19.04 -4.30
CA ASP A 11 -3.49 -18.13 -4.99
C ASP A 11 -4.14 -16.76 -5.26
N LEU A 12 -5.41 -16.72 -5.66
CA LEU A 12 -6.18 -15.48 -5.77
C LEU A 12 -6.31 -14.75 -4.44
N GLY A 13 -6.53 -15.48 -3.34
CA GLY A 13 -6.56 -14.91 -1.99
C GLY A 13 -5.23 -14.26 -1.61
N ARG A 14 -4.10 -14.89 -1.97
CA ARG A 14 -2.77 -14.30 -1.77
C ARG A 14 -2.56 -13.03 -2.59
N VAL A 15 -2.82 -13.07 -3.89
CA VAL A 15 -2.67 -11.90 -4.78
C VAL A 15 -3.58 -10.75 -4.34
N SER A 16 -4.81 -11.05 -3.93
CA SER A 16 -5.75 -10.05 -3.42
C SER A 16 -5.25 -9.42 -2.11
N THR A 17 -4.66 -10.23 -1.22
CA THR A 17 -4.09 -9.73 0.04
C THR A 17 -2.95 -8.75 -0.25
N VAL A 18 -2.06 -9.06 -1.19
CA VAL A 18 -0.97 -8.14 -1.60
C VAL A 18 -1.56 -6.82 -2.09
N GLY A 19 -2.49 -6.84 -3.05
CA GLY A 19 -3.10 -5.62 -3.59
C GLY A 19 -3.81 -4.76 -2.54
N ILE A 20 -4.52 -5.40 -1.59
CA ILE A 20 -5.16 -4.70 -0.46
C ILE A 20 -4.10 -4.08 0.45
N MET A 21 -3.02 -4.80 0.74
CA MET A 21 -1.93 -4.32 1.59
C MET A 21 -1.24 -3.10 0.97
N LEU A 22 -1.05 -3.08 -0.36
CA LEU A 22 -0.49 -1.93 -1.08
C LEU A 22 -1.37 -0.70 -0.97
N PHE A 23 -2.67 -0.89 -1.16
CA PHE A 23 -3.65 0.17 -1.04
C PHE A 23 -3.68 0.73 0.38
N VAL A 24 -3.73 -0.13 1.39
CA VAL A 24 -3.76 0.26 2.81
C VAL A 24 -2.50 1.02 3.20
N CYS A 25 -1.31 0.53 2.84
CA CYS A 25 -0.04 1.22 3.11
C CYS A 25 0.04 2.60 2.44
N THR A 26 -0.44 2.72 1.20
CA THR A 26 -0.47 3.99 0.46
C THR A 26 -1.40 5.01 1.12
N VAL A 27 -2.62 4.59 1.49
CA VAL A 27 -3.61 5.45 2.15
C VAL A 27 -3.10 5.92 3.52
N ILE A 28 -2.51 5.00 4.31
CA ILE A 28 -1.94 5.35 5.62
C ILE A 28 -0.75 6.31 5.46
N GLY A 29 0.16 6.04 4.52
CA GLY A 29 1.30 6.93 4.23
C GLY A 29 0.87 8.31 3.78
N TYR A 30 -0.20 8.42 2.98
CA TYR A 30 -0.79 9.69 2.58
C TYR A 30 -1.40 10.47 3.76
N ILE A 31 -2.17 9.79 4.62
CA ILE A 31 -2.80 10.43 5.79
C ILE A 31 -1.74 10.94 6.76
N ILE A 32 -0.76 10.10 7.11
CA ILE A 32 0.33 10.47 8.01
C ILE A 32 1.19 11.56 7.38
N GLY A 33 1.56 11.41 6.11
CA GLY A 33 2.34 12.39 5.36
C GLY A 33 1.68 13.76 5.35
N ASN A 34 0.39 13.84 5.02
CA ASN A 34 -0.37 15.10 5.01
C ASN A 34 -0.56 15.71 6.41
N PHE A 35 -0.70 14.89 7.45
CA PHE A 35 -0.75 15.36 8.83
C PHE A 35 0.60 15.98 9.25
N LEU A 36 1.70 15.31 8.91
CA LEU A 36 3.04 15.75 9.25
C LEU A 36 3.47 17.00 8.44
N ASP A 37 3.06 17.08 7.17
CA ASP A 37 3.28 18.24 6.30
C ASP A 37 2.58 19.51 6.86
N LYS A 38 1.36 19.35 7.43
CA LYS A 38 0.65 20.42 8.16
C LYS A 38 1.35 20.84 9.44
N VAL A 39 1.92 19.90 10.19
CA VAL A 39 2.62 20.19 11.46
C VAL A 39 3.95 20.90 11.21
N PHE A 40 4.67 20.54 10.14
CA PHE A 40 5.99 21.10 9.82
C PHE A 40 5.95 22.35 8.94
N HIS A 41 4.78 22.76 8.43
CA HIS A 41 4.61 23.92 7.52
C HIS A 41 5.46 23.85 6.22
N THR A 42 6.11 22.73 5.93
CA THR A 42 6.95 22.47 4.74
C THR A 42 6.10 21.87 3.61
N GLN A 43 5.20 22.67 3.07
CA GLN A 43 4.47 22.32 1.85
C GLN A 43 5.48 22.13 0.68
N PRO A 44 5.57 20.98 -0.03
CA PRO A 44 4.95 19.66 0.16
C PRO A 44 5.99 18.51 0.11
N TYR A 45 7.01 18.49 0.97
CA TYR A 45 8.13 17.54 0.85
C TYR A 45 7.89 16.20 1.55
N LEU A 46 7.24 16.19 2.72
CA LEU A 46 7.05 14.97 3.49
C LEU A 46 5.98 14.07 2.88
N MET A 47 4.92 14.66 2.34
CA MET A 47 3.88 13.93 1.61
C MET A 47 4.48 13.16 0.42
N ILE A 48 5.37 13.76 -0.35
CA ILE A 48 6.01 13.11 -1.51
C ILE A 48 6.88 11.93 -1.06
N ILE A 49 7.66 12.09 0.01
CA ILE A 49 8.52 11.01 0.54
C ILE A 49 7.67 9.84 1.04
N PHE A 50 6.62 10.10 1.82
CA PHE A 50 5.78 9.02 2.37
C PHE A 50 4.95 8.31 1.30
N VAL A 51 4.44 9.04 0.30
CA VAL A 51 3.73 8.43 -0.84
C VAL A 51 4.70 7.62 -1.69
N THR A 52 5.89 8.14 -1.99
CA THR A 52 6.90 7.42 -2.79
C THR A 52 7.39 6.18 -2.06
N LEU A 53 7.62 6.24 -0.74
CA LEU A 53 7.94 5.08 0.09
C LEU A 53 6.79 4.06 0.12
N GLY A 54 5.53 4.51 0.22
CA GLY A 54 4.36 3.63 0.16
C GLY A 54 4.24 2.90 -1.18
N VAL A 55 4.50 3.60 -2.29
CA VAL A 55 4.54 3.02 -3.64
C VAL A 55 5.68 2.02 -3.75
N ILE A 56 6.92 2.38 -3.37
CA ILE A 56 8.08 1.48 -3.43
C ILE A 56 7.87 0.24 -2.56
N ALA A 57 7.39 0.41 -1.32
CA ALA A 57 7.11 -0.69 -0.42
C ALA A 57 6.06 -1.64 -1.00
N GLY A 58 5.08 -1.11 -1.73
CA GLY A 58 4.09 -1.96 -2.38
C GLY A 58 4.57 -2.67 -3.64
N PHE A 59 5.53 -2.11 -4.36
CA PHE A 59 6.19 -2.84 -5.45
C PHE A 59 7.20 -3.88 -4.95
N LEU A 60 7.58 -3.85 -3.67
CA LEU A 60 8.54 -4.78 -3.07
C LEU A 60 7.89 -6.05 -2.49
N GLU A 61 6.58 -6.03 -2.23
CA GLU A 61 5.75 -7.18 -1.82
C GLU A 61 5.28 -8.02 -3.01
#